data_AF-A0A2K0U4W6-F1
#
_entry.id   AF-A0A2K0U4W6-F1
#
_cell.length_a   1.000
_cell.length_b   1.000
_cell.length_c   1.000
_cell.angle_alpha   90.00
_cell.angle_beta   90.00
_cell.angle_gamma   90.00
#
_symmetry.space_group_name_H-M   'P 1'
#
loop_
_entity.id
_entity.type
_entity.pdbx_description
1 polymer ?
#
loop_
_entity_poly.entity_id
_entity_poly.type
_entity_poly.pdbx_seq_one_letter_code
_entity_poly.pdbx_strand_id
1 'polypeptide(L)'
;MTQSPMIAAPPKATNEIDWVTPLKSYIRDTYGDDPERYAEECATLNRLRQDMRGAGKESITGRDMLYRYYGQLELLDLRFPVDEQHIKISFTW
;
A
#
# COMPACT_ATOMS: atom_id res chain seq x y z
N MET A 1 21.41 10.45 36.20
CA MET A 1 20.42 9.37 36.09
C MET A 1 20.87 8.44 34.99
N THR A 2 21.08 7.16 35.28
CA THR A 2 21.41 6.13 34.27
C THR A 2 20.13 5.73 33.54
N GLN A 3 20.12 5.85 32.22
CA GLN A 3 18.97 5.48 31.39
C GLN A 3 18.84 3.96 31.33
N SER A 4 17.65 3.44 31.60
CA SER A 4 17.37 2.00 31.48
C SER A 4 17.35 1.56 30.01
N PRO A 5 17.88 0.37 29.67
CA PRO A 5 17.84 -0.16 28.31
C PRO A 5 16.40 -0.43 27.86
N MET A 6 16.11 -0.20 26.58
CA MET A 6 14.81 -0.45 25.96
C MET A 6 14.92 -1.55 24.90
N ILE A 7 13.80 -2.24 24.65
CA ILE A 7 13.69 -3.25 23.59
C ILE A 7 12.97 -2.60 22.40
N ALA A 8 13.47 -2.84 21.18
CA ALA A 8 12.83 -2.42 19.94
C ALA A 8 12.55 -3.63 19.04
N ALA A 9 11.46 -3.57 18.28
CA ALA A 9 11.11 -4.57 17.29
C ALA A 9 11.55 -4.11 15.89
N PRO A 10 12.29 -4.93 15.12
CA PRO A 10 12.68 -4.57 13.77
C PRO A 10 11.47 -4.61 12.82
N PRO A 11 11.40 -3.71 11.82
CA PRO A 11 10.33 -3.72 10.83
C PRO A 11 10.40 -4.94 9.91
N LYS A 12 9.24 -5.42 9.47
CA LYS A 12 9.13 -6.52 8.50
C LYS A 12 9.60 -6.06 7.12
N ALA A 13 10.32 -6.93 6.41
CA ALA A 13 10.69 -6.72 5.02
C ALA A 13 9.52 -7.09 4.11
N THR A 14 9.45 -6.51 2.91
CA THR A 14 8.38 -6.82 1.97
C THR A 14 8.75 -6.49 0.54
N ASN A 15 8.18 -7.23 -0.41
CA ASN A 15 8.52 -7.15 -1.82
C ASN A 15 7.73 -6.05 -2.55
N GLU A 16 8.20 -5.73 -3.75
CA GLU A 16 7.45 -4.90 -4.69
C GLU A 16 6.22 -5.64 -5.19
N ILE A 17 5.14 -4.89 -5.33
CA ILE A 17 3.86 -5.36 -5.82
C ILE A 17 3.33 -4.35 -6.81
N ASP A 18 2.51 -4.80 -7.75
CA ASP A 18 1.83 -3.93 -8.71
C ASP A 18 0.37 -3.76 -8.29
N TRP A 19 -0.01 -2.53 -7.94
CA TRP A 19 -1.40 -2.14 -7.71
C TRP A 19 -2.13 -1.76 -8.99
N VAL A 20 -1.41 -1.29 -10.02
CA VAL A 20 -2.01 -0.59 -11.16
C VAL A 20 -2.75 -1.56 -12.07
N THR A 21 -2.08 -2.62 -12.52
CA THR A 21 -2.67 -3.59 -13.45
C THR A 21 -3.95 -4.26 -12.92
N PRO A 22 -3.97 -4.82 -11.69
CA PRO A 22 -5.15 -5.51 -11.19
C PRO A 22 -6.32 -4.56 -10.89
N LEU A 23 -6.05 -3.34 -10.38
CA LEU A 23 -7.11 -2.34 -10.17
C LEU A 23 -7.75 -1.89 -11.49
N LYS A 24 -6.93 -1.53 -12.48
CA LYS A 24 -7.42 -1.12 -13.81
C LYS A 24 -8.24 -2.23 -14.48
N SER A 25 -7.76 -3.47 -14.37
CA SER A 25 -8.50 -4.63 -14.92
C SER A 25 -9.86 -4.79 -14.24
N TYR A 26 -9.90 -4.71 -12.91
CA TYR A 26 -11.17 -4.81 -12.17
C TYR A 26 -12.15 -3.68 -12.49
N ILE A 27 -11.67 -2.44 -12.65
CA ILE A 27 -12.52 -1.30 -12.99
C ILE A 27 -13.20 -1.52 -14.34
N ARG A 28 -12.41 -1.92 -15.35
CA ARG A 28 -12.92 -2.22 -16.68
C ARG A 28 -13.92 -3.38 -16.65
N ASP A 29 -13.56 -4.47 -15.98
CA ASP A 29 -14.32 -5.73 -16.06
C ASP A 29 -15.61 -5.68 -15.22
N THR A 30 -15.60 -4.97 -14.07
CA THR A 30 -16.76 -4.90 -13.14
C THR A 30 -17.65 -3.68 -13.39
N TYR A 31 -17.07 -2.50 -13.62
CA TYR A 31 -17.84 -1.26 -13.78
C TYR A 31 -18.06 -0.88 -15.25
N GLY A 32 -17.34 -1.49 -16.20
CA GLY A 32 -17.42 -1.12 -17.61
C GLY A 32 -16.94 0.30 -17.90
N ASP A 33 -16.21 0.92 -16.98
CA ASP A 33 -15.67 2.27 -17.12
C ASP A 33 -14.25 2.22 -17.72
N ASP A 34 -13.79 3.35 -18.24
CA ASP A 34 -12.45 3.49 -18.80
C ASP A 34 -11.40 3.52 -17.67
N PRO A 35 -10.53 2.49 -17.55
CA PRO A 35 -9.52 2.42 -16.50
C PRO A 35 -8.46 3.53 -16.59
N GLU A 36 -8.30 4.19 -17.74
CA GLU A 36 -7.35 5.29 -17.87
C GLU A 36 -7.79 6.55 -17.11
N ARG A 37 -9.07 6.69 -16.79
CA ARG A 37 -9.59 7.79 -15.97
C ARG A 37 -9.04 7.78 -14.54
N TYR A 38 -8.58 6.61 -14.08
CA TYR A 38 -8.07 6.39 -12.72
C TYR A 38 -6.56 6.11 -12.71
N ALA A 39 -5.86 6.38 -13.82
CA ALA A 39 -4.45 6.06 -13.98
C ALA A 39 -3.56 6.80 -12.98
N GLU A 40 -3.86 8.07 -12.72
CA GLU A 40 -3.10 8.91 -11.79
C GLU A 40 -3.25 8.42 -10.34
N GLU A 41 -4.47 8.08 -9.94
CA GLU A 41 -4.77 7.57 -8.60
C GLU A 41 -4.13 6.20 -8.37
N CYS A 42 -4.20 5.31 -9.36
CA CYS A 42 -3.53 4.01 -9.31
C CYS A 42 -2.00 4.18 -9.20
N ALA A 43 -1.41 5.08 -9.99
CA ALA A 43 0.02 5.38 -9.93
C ALA A 43 0.42 5.98 -8.57
N THR A 44 -0.43 6.84 -8.00
CA THR A 44 -0.22 7.44 -6.68
C THR A 44 -0.23 6.40 -5.57
N LEU A 45 -1.19 5.46 -5.57
CA LEU A 45 -1.22 4.37 -4.61
C LEU A 45 0.02 3.46 -4.74
N ASN A 46 0.39 3.14 -5.98
CA ASN A 46 1.56 2.30 -6.25
C ASN A 46 2.86 2.99 -5.77
N ARG A 47 2.97 4.30 -5.98
CA ARG A 47 4.10 5.09 -5.47
C ARG A 47 4.12 5.15 -3.94
N LEU A 48 2.97 5.37 -3.30
CA LEU A 48 2.87 5.42 -1.84
C LEU A 48 3.36 4.12 -1.19
N ARG A 49 3.08 2.98 -1.83
CA ARG A 49 3.61 1.68 -1.43
C ARG A 49 5.15 1.62 -1.51
N GLN A 50 5.74 2.14 -2.58
CA GLN A 50 7.19 2.20 -2.74
C GLN A 50 7.84 3.15 -1.73
N ASP A 51 7.26 4.32 -1.52
CA ASP A 51 7.73 5.31 -0.55
C ASP A 51 7.75 4.72 0.86
N MET A 52 6.71 3.96 1.25
CA MET A 52 6.67 3.28 2.55
C MET A 52 7.76 2.22 2.71
N ARG A 53 8.13 1.49 1.65
CA ARG A 53 9.24 0.51 1.70
C ARG A 53 10.61 1.18 1.84
N GLY A 54 10.78 2.33 1.20
CA GLY A 54 12.01 3.12 1.25
C GLY A 54 12.11 4.06 2.46
N ALA A 55 11.03 4.21 3.22
CA ALA A 55 10.96 5.06 4.39
C ALA A 55 12.02 4.68 5.44
N GLY A 56 12.82 5.67 5.88
CA GLY A 56 13.85 5.48 6.89
C GLY A 56 13.26 4.93 8.19
N LYS A 57 13.73 3.75 8.61
CA LYS A 57 13.19 2.88 9.66
C LYS A 57 13.02 3.53 11.05
N GLU A 58 13.66 4.66 11.29
CA GLU A 58 13.70 5.33 12.60
C GLU A 58 13.29 6.81 12.53
N SER A 59 12.67 7.23 11.43
CA SER A 59 12.26 8.63 11.23
C SER A 59 10.76 8.85 11.50
N ILE A 60 10.40 10.03 12.03
CA ILE A 60 8.99 10.47 12.12
C ILE A 60 8.34 10.45 10.73
N THR A 61 9.09 10.88 9.70
CA THR A 61 8.65 10.85 8.31
C THR A 61 8.28 9.43 7.85
N GLY A 62 9.08 8.42 8.21
CA GLY A 62 8.79 7.04 7.82
C GLY A 62 7.57 6.46 8.53
N ARG A 63 7.37 6.82 9.80
CA ARG A 63 6.14 6.50 10.53
C ARG A 63 4.92 7.13 9.85
N ASP A 64 5.01 8.39 9.47
CA ASP A 64 3.89 9.10 8.83
C ASP A 64 3.58 8.53 7.43
N MET A 65 4.59 8.09 6.67
CA MET A 65 4.40 7.36 5.41
C MET A 65 3.68 6.02 5.61
N LEU A 66 4.05 5.24 6.63
CA LEU A 66 3.38 4.00 7.00
C LEU A 66 1.90 4.24 7.32
N TYR A 67 1.58 5.27 8.12
CA TYR A 67 0.20 5.60 8.47
C TYR A 67 -0.60 6.09 7.26
N ARG A 68 -0.01 6.89 6.37
CA ARG A 68 -0.68 7.31 5.13
C ARG A 68 -1.00 6.12 4.24
N TYR A 69 -0.04 5.21 4.04
CA TYR A 69 -0.27 4.01 3.24
C TYR A 69 -1.36 3.11 3.85
N TYR A 70 -1.29 2.89 5.17
CA TYR A 70 -2.30 2.12 5.88
C TYR A 70 -3.71 2.72 5.73
N GLY A 71 -3.86 4.03 5.93
CA GLY A 71 -5.16 4.69 5.75
C GLY A 71 -5.71 4.61 4.33
N GLN A 72 -4.85 4.62 3.31
CA GLN A 72 -5.30 4.42 1.92
C GLN A 72 -5.79 3.00 1.67
N LEU A 73 -5.16 1.99 2.28
CA LEU A 73 -5.63 0.61 2.17
C LEU A 73 -7.01 0.42 2.79
N GLU A 74 -7.26 1.01 3.95
CA GLU A 74 -8.58 0.98 4.60
C GLU A 74 -9.66 1.62 3.72
N LEU A 75 -9.38 2.76 3.10
CA LEU A 75 -10.32 3.42 2.18
C LEU A 75 -10.54 2.62 0.89
N LEU A 76 -9.49 1.92 0.42
CA LEU A 76 -9.55 1.09 -0.77
C LEU A 76 -10.41 -0.16 -0.54
N ASP A 77 -10.29 -0.79 0.63
CA ASP A 77 -11.06 -1.98 1.01
C ASP A 77 -12.58 -1.74 1.00
N LEU A 78 -13.01 -0.49 1.24
CA LEU A 78 -14.43 -0.09 1.16
C LEU A 78 -14.99 -0.09 -0.28
N ARG A 79 -14.13 -0.08 -1.31
CA ARG A 79 -14.53 0.07 -2.72
C ARG A 79 -14.15 -1.11 -3.58
N PHE A 80 -13.03 -1.75 -3.26
CA PHE A 80 -12.38 -2.74 -4.09
C PHE A 80 -12.17 -4.01 -3.26
N PRO A 81 -12.90 -5.11 -3.56
CA PRO A 81 -12.67 -6.38 -2.88
C PRO A 81 -11.30 -6.94 -3.29
N VAL A 82 -10.31 -6.81 -2.40
CA VAL A 82 -8.97 -7.40 -2.59
C VAL A 82 -8.96 -8.80 -2.00
N ASP A 83 -9.40 -9.76 -2.80
CA ASP A 83 -9.48 -11.17 -2.43
C ASP A 83 -9.07 -12.09 -3.59
N GLU A 84 -9.12 -13.41 -3.36
CA GLU A 84 -8.78 -14.41 -4.37
C GLU A 84 -9.78 -14.49 -5.54
N GLN A 85 -10.92 -13.81 -5.48
CA GLN A 85 -12.00 -13.91 -6.47
C GLN A 85 -12.09 -12.66 -7.34
N HIS A 86 -11.68 -11.49 -6.84
CA HIS A 86 -11.84 -10.20 -7.49
C HIS A 86 -10.48 -9.56 -7.84
N ILE A 87 -9.83 -8.87 -6.90
CA ILE A 87 -8.53 -8.21 -7.13
C ILE A 87 -7.42 -9.03 -6.48
N LYS A 88 -6.72 -9.80 -7.31
CA LYS A 88 -5.63 -10.69 -6.88
C LYS A 88 -4.31 -9.94 -6.74
N ILE A 89 -3.91 -9.63 -5.52
CA ILE A 89 -2.59 -9.08 -5.19
C ILE A 89 -1.92 -9.94 -4.12
N SER A 90 -0.73 -10.45 -4.42
CA SER A 90 0.04 -11.27 -3.50
C SER A 90 1.02 -10.41 -2.69
N PHE A 91 0.80 -10.32 -1.38
CA PHE A 91 1.72 -9.63 -0.47
C PHE A 91 2.70 -10.62 0.15
N THR A 92 4.00 -10.38 -0.01
CA THR A 92 5.07 -11.15 0.65
C THR A 92 5.74 -10.30 1.73
N TRP A 93 5.88 -10.84 2.95
CA TRP A 93 6.31 -10.14 4.18
C TRP A 93 7.32 -10.94 5.01
#